data_AF-A0A497FLU0-F1
#
_entry.id   AF-A0A497FLU0-F1
#
_cell.length_a   1.000
_cell.length_b   1.000
_cell.length_c   1.000
_cell.angle_alpha   90.00
_cell.angle_beta   90.00
_cell.angle_gamma   90.00
#
_symmetry.space_group_name_H-M   'P 1'
#
loop_
_entity.id
_entity.type
_entity.pdbx_description
1 polymer ?
#
loop_
_entity_poly.entity_id
_entity_poly.type
_entity_poly.pdbx_seq_one_letter_code
_entity_poly.pdbx_strand_id
1 'polypeptide(L)'
;MNYELVNILGSVKVLERIFGKSLRILVIELFLCNPDSLFNLSEIARRLGKNPGSIYRILPYLVEYGIIEEVNVSHSRKAYRLKKDSPIVAELSNFYKKISKLLASSP
;
A
#
# COMPACT_ATOMS: atom_id res chain seq x y z
N MET A 1 14.18 10.13 -15.94
CA MET A 1 13.96 9.71 -14.54
C MET A 1 14.60 8.34 -14.39
N ASN A 2 15.74 8.23 -13.68
CA ASN A 2 16.53 7.00 -13.63
C ASN A 2 15.75 5.88 -12.92
N TYR A 3 15.57 4.75 -13.61
CA TYR A 3 14.91 3.55 -13.10
C TYR A 3 15.57 3.00 -11.82
N GLU A 4 16.85 3.29 -11.58
CA GLU A 4 17.56 2.91 -10.35
C GLU A 4 17.06 3.67 -9.11
N LEU A 5 16.71 4.96 -9.22
CA LEU A 5 16.17 5.74 -8.10
C LEU A 5 14.77 5.26 -7.68
N VAL A 6 13.97 4.78 -8.64
CA VAL A 6 12.66 4.18 -8.39
C VAL A 6 12.81 2.85 -7.63
N ASN A 7 13.86 2.09 -7.90
CA ASN A 7 14.14 0.84 -7.18
C ASN A 7 14.68 1.06 -5.77
N ILE A 8 15.45 2.13 -5.51
CA ILE A 8 15.92 2.44 -4.14
C ILE A 8 14.74 2.89 -3.27
N LEU A 9 13.82 3.70 -3.80
CA LEU A 9 12.60 4.11 -3.09
C LEU A 9 11.54 3.00 -3.00
N GLY A 10 11.48 2.09 -3.98
CA GLY A 10 10.57 0.94 -3.99
C GLY A 10 11.03 -0.27 -3.17
N SER A 11 12.31 -0.34 -2.79
CA SER A 11 12.89 -1.45 -2.00
C SER A 11 12.93 -1.18 -0.50
N VAL A 12 12.83 0.08 -0.07
CA VAL A 12 12.74 0.40 1.36
C VAL A 12 11.28 0.28 1.78
N LYS A 13 10.97 -0.81 2.48
CA LYS A 13 9.71 -0.94 3.19
C LYS A 13 9.75 -0.11 4.47
N VAL A 14 9.57 1.19 4.30
CA VAL A 14 9.56 2.22 5.35
C VAL A 14 8.63 1.84 6.50
N LEU A 15 7.38 1.44 6.20
CA LEU A 15 6.44 1.09 7.26
C LEU A 15 6.80 -0.24 7.92
N GLU A 16 7.21 -1.26 7.15
CA GLU A 16 7.71 -2.53 7.72
C GLU A 16 8.91 -2.29 8.64
N ARG A 17 9.82 -1.38 8.27
CA ARG A 17 11.03 -1.06 9.05
C ARG A 17 10.71 -0.41 10.40
N ILE A 18 9.68 0.44 10.47
CA ILE A 18 9.32 1.18 11.69
C ILE A 18 8.38 0.39 12.59
N PHE A 19 7.34 -0.22 12.00
CA PHE A 19 6.27 -0.86 12.75
C PHE A 19 6.40 -2.38 12.83
N GLY A 20 7.42 -2.93 12.18
CA GLY A 20 7.65 -4.36 12.07
C GLY A 20 6.81 -5.03 10.99
N LYS A 21 7.07 -6.33 10.82
CA LYS A 21 6.45 -7.14 9.78
C LYS A 21 5.03 -7.54 10.14
N SER A 22 4.07 -6.94 9.44
CA SER A 22 2.66 -7.31 9.50
C SER A 22 2.06 -7.32 8.10
N LEU A 23 1.17 -8.27 7.83
CA LEU A 23 0.48 -8.31 6.54
C LEU A 23 -0.36 -7.06 6.29
N ARG A 24 -0.93 -6.47 7.34
CA ARG A 24 -1.65 -5.19 7.25
C ARG A 24 -0.71 -4.06 6.83
N ILE A 25 0.48 -3.99 7.45
CA ILE A 25 1.49 -2.98 7.12
C ILE A 25 1.96 -3.11 5.67
N LEU A 26 2.24 -4.34 5.22
CA LEU A 26 2.64 -4.61 3.84
C LEU A 26 1.59 -4.16 2.81
N VAL A 27 0.30 -4.40 3.09
CA VAL A 27 -0.79 -3.99 2.18
C VAL A 27 -0.93 -2.46 2.17
N ILE A 28 -0.89 -1.81 3.33
CA ILE A 28 -0.94 -0.34 3.41
C ILE A 28 0.22 0.29 2.63
N GLU A 29 1.43 -0.21 2.85
CA GLU A 29 2.64 0.26 2.18
C GLU A 29 2.58 0.07 0.66
N LEU A 30 2.04 -1.06 0.17
CA LEU A 30 1.82 -1.28 -1.26
C LEU A 30 0.99 -0.15 -1.89
N PHE A 31 -0.10 0.28 -1.25
CA PHE A 31 -0.95 1.34 -1.77
C PHE A 31 -0.30 2.72 -1.65
N LEU A 32 0.44 3.01 -0.57
CA LEU A 32 1.14 4.29 -0.41
C LEU A 32 2.29 4.45 -1.43
N CYS A 33 2.97 3.36 -1.79
CA CYS A 33 3.97 3.36 -2.88
C CYS A 33 3.34 3.54 -4.27
N ASN A 34 2.06 3.19 -4.41
CA ASN A 34 1.37 3.16 -5.69
C ASN A 34 0.01 3.90 -5.59
N PRO A 35 0.01 5.20 -5.24
CA PRO A 35 -1.22 5.92 -4.84
C PRO A 35 -2.25 6.06 -5.97
N ASP A 36 -1.82 5.93 -7.23
CA ASP A 36 -2.66 6.01 -8.42
C ASP A 36 -3.06 4.64 -8.98
N SER A 37 -2.59 3.55 -8.36
CA SER A 37 -2.82 2.20 -8.88
C SER A 37 -4.15 1.62 -8.41
N LEU A 38 -4.71 0.76 -9.27
CA LEU A 38 -5.87 -0.06 -9.02
C LEU A 38 -5.43 -1.54 -9.02
N PHE A 39 -5.64 -2.25 -7.91
CA PHE A 39 -5.23 -3.64 -7.77
C PHE A 39 -6.40 -4.57 -7.48
N ASN A 40 -6.45 -5.71 -8.16
CA ASN A 40 -7.32 -6.81 -7.73
C ASN A 40 -6.63 -7.67 -6.66
N LEU A 41 -7.39 -8.55 -6.01
CA LEU A 41 -6.89 -9.43 -4.94
C LEU A 41 -5.65 -10.24 -5.36
N SER A 42 -5.68 -10.84 -6.56
CA SER A 42 -4.60 -11.69 -7.08
C SER A 42 -3.32 -10.88 -7.30
N GLU A 43 -3.44 -9.64 -7.80
CA GLU A 43 -2.30 -8.76 -8.01
C GLU A 43 -1.67 -8.32 -6.69
N ILE A 44 -2.47 -8.02 -5.67
CA ILE A 44 -1.97 -7.70 -4.31
C ILE A 44 -1.21 -8.91 -3.75
N ALA A 45 -1.82 -10.10 -3.83
CA ALA A 45 -1.21 -11.35 -3.35
C ALA A 45 0.13 -11.64 -4.05
N ARG A 46 0.17 -11.50 -5.39
CA ARG A 46 1.35 -11.70 -6.22
C ARG A 46 2.47 -10.73 -5.86
N ARG A 47 2.18 -9.42 -5.77
CA ARG A 47 3.19 -8.39 -5.43
C ARG A 47 3.77 -8.57 -4.03
N LEU A 48 2.97 -9.04 -3.07
CA LEU A 48 3.41 -9.22 -1.69
C LEU A 48 4.02 -10.62 -1.42
N GLY A 49 3.96 -11.54 -2.39
CA GLY A 49 4.36 -12.93 -2.19
C GLY A 49 3.55 -13.61 -1.09
N LYS A 50 2.22 -13.39 -1.09
CA LYS A 50 1.29 -13.90 -0.06
C LYS A 50 0.16 -14.68 -0.70
N ASN A 51 -0.46 -15.57 0.07
CA ASN A 51 -1.64 -16.29 -0.40
C ASN A 51 -2.86 -15.34 -0.48
N PRO A 52 -3.73 -15.49 -1.50
CA PRO A 52 -4.90 -14.63 -1.68
C PRO A 52 -5.87 -14.62 -0.49
N GLY A 53 -6.06 -15.76 0.18
CA GLY A 53 -6.98 -15.86 1.33
C GLY A 53 -6.57 -14.97 2.51
N SER A 54 -5.27 -14.88 2.80
CA SER A 54 -4.75 -13.98 3.83
C SER A 54 -4.94 -12.51 3.47
N ILE A 55 -4.79 -12.14 2.19
CA ILE A 55 -5.07 -10.77 1.73
C ILE A 55 -6.56 -10.48 1.85
N TYR A 56 -7.41 -11.38 1.38
CA TYR A 56 -8.87 -11.25 1.39
C TYR A 56 -9.40 -10.95 2.79
N ARG A 57 -8.87 -11.62 3.83
CA ARG A 57 -9.26 -11.39 5.22
C ARG A 57 -8.94 -9.98 5.73
N ILE A 58 -7.98 -9.28 5.15
CA ILE A 58 -7.49 -7.99 5.66
C ILE A 58 -8.13 -6.80 4.95
N LEU A 59 -8.45 -6.93 3.66
CA LEU A 59 -8.99 -5.85 2.86
C LEU A 59 -10.26 -5.21 3.45
N PRO A 60 -11.25 -5.96 4.00
CA PRO A 60 -12.43 -5.36 4.61
C PRO A 60 -12.10 -4.36 5.71
N TYR A 61 -11.13 -4.66 6.58
CA TYR A 61 -10.71 -3.74 7.64
C TYR A 61 -10.06 -2.48 7.08
N LEU A 62 -9.27 -2.59 6.01
CA LEU A 62 -8.66 -1.41 5.39
C LEU A 62 -9.68 -0.52 4.67
N VAL A 63 -10.76 -1.11 4.16
CA VAL A 63 -11.92 -0.38 3.64
C VAL A 63 -12.67 0.32 4.78
N GLU A 64 -12.95 -0.40 5.86
CA GLU A 64 -13.62 0.13 7.06
C GLU A 64 -12.85 1.30 7.67
N TYR A 65 -11.53 1.20 7.76
CA TYR A 65 -10.65 2.28 8.26
C TYR A 65 -10.51 3.44 7.28
N GLY A 66 -11.13 3.36 6.09
CA GLY A 66 -11.05 4.39 5.06
C GLY A 66 -9.64 4.59 4.51
N ILE A 67 -8.80 3.55 4.52
CA ILE A 67 -7.45 3.59 3.93
C ILE A 67 -7.51 3.27 2.44
N ILE A 68 -8.31 2.26 2.08
CA ILE A 68 -8.58 1.89 0.69
C ILE A 68 -10.08 1.98 0.42
N GLU A 69 -10.45 1.99 -0.84
CA GLU A 69 -11.82 1.83 -1.28
C GLU A 69 -11.93 0.69 -2.29
N GLU A 70 -13.08 0.02 -2.28
CA GLU A 70 -13.40 -1.03 -3.23
C GLU A 70 -14.07 -0.42 -4.47
N VAL A 71 -13.62 -0.86 -5.64
CA VAL A 71 -14.14 -0.48 -6.95
C VAL A 71 -14.69 -1.72 -7.64
N ASN A 72 -15.98 -1.69 -7.99
CA ASN A 72 -16.59 -2.74 -8.79
C ASN A 72 -16.14 -2.59 -10.24
N VAL A 73 -15.36 -3.56 -10.74
CA VAL A 73 -14.89 -3.60 -12.14
C VAL A 73 -15.88 -4.35 -13.02
N SER A 74 -16.64 -5.28 -12.44
CA SER A 74 -17.77 -5.99 -13.05
C SER A 74 -18.64 -6.60 -11.96
N HIS A 75 -19.70 -7.32 -12.33
CA HIS A 75 -20.64 -7.95 -11.38
C HIS A 75 -19.98 -8.82 -10.30
N SER A 76 -18.86 -9.49 -10.62
CA SER A 76 -18.16 -10.40 -9.69
C SER A 76 -16.69 -10.03 -9.42
N ARG A 77 -16.17 -8.97 -10.05
CA ARG A 77 -14.76 -8.58 -9.91
C ARG A 77 -14.63 -7.26 -9.18
N LYS A 78 -13.88 -7.32 -8.08
CA LYS A 78 -13.52 -6.19 -7.24
C LYS A 78 -12.05 -5.83 -7.46
N ALA A 79 -11.78 -4.53 -7.42
CA ALA A 79 -10.44 -4.00 -7.30
C ALA A 79 -10.41 -2.97 -6.17
N TYR A 80 -9.22 -2.59 -5.76
CA TYR A 80 -8.97 -1.75 -4.61
C TYR A 80 -7.99 -0.65 -5.00
N ARG A 81 -8.22 0.55 -4.49
CA ARG A 81 -7.32 1.69 -4.63
C ARG A 81 -7.25 2.46 -3.33
N LEU A 82 -6.23 3.30 -3.19
CA LEU A 82 -6.09 4.18 -2.04
C LEU A 82 -7.27 5.17 -1.99
N LYS A 83 -7.88 5.37 -0.81
CA LYS A 83 -9.02 6.27 -0.63
C LYS A 83 -8.52 7.72 -0.50
N LYS A 84 -8.34 8.41 -1.62
CA LYS A 84 -7.63 9.71 -1.68
C LYS A 84 -8.33 10.87 -0.98
N ASP A 85 -9.65 10.79 -0.80
CA ASP A 85 -10.47 11.76 -0.06
C ASP A 85 -10.44 11.52 1.46
N SER A 86 -9.79 10.45 1.93
CA SER A 86 -9.70 10.14 3.35
C SER A 86 -8.65 11.01 4.06
N PRO A 87 -9.01 11.69 5.17
CA PRO A 87 -8.04 12.44 5.97
C PRO A 87 -6.97 11.52 6.57
N ILE A 88 -7.32 10.26 6.88
CA ILE A 88 -6.35 9.26 7.35
C ILE A 88 -5.29 8.99 6.28
N VAL A 89 -5.71 8.84 5.02
CA VAL A 89 -4.80 8.62 3.89
C VAL A 89 -3.91 9.85 3.65
N ALA A 90 -4.45 11.06 3.79
CA ALA A 90 -3.67 12.29 3.65
C ALA A 90 -2.52 12.33 4.68
N GLU A 91 -2.82 12.06 5.96
CA GLU A 91 -1.81 12.02 7.01
C GLU A 91 -0.81 10.87 6.84
N LEU A 92 -1.29 9.67 6.52
CA LEU A 92 -0.41 8.51 6.24
C LEU A 92 0.53 8.79 5.06
N SER A 93 0.04 9.41 3.99
CA SER A 93 0.85 9.76 2.82
C SER A 93 1.89 10.81 3.15
N ASN A 94 1.53 11.82 3.95
CA ASN A 94 2.46 12.85 4.41
C ASN A 94 3.55 12.26 5.30
N PHE A 95 3.17 11.44 6.28
CA PHE A 95 4.09 10.70 7.13
C PHE A 95 5.04 9.85 6.28
N TYR A 96 4.48 9.00 5.41
CA TYR A 96 5.25 8.09 4.56
C TYR A 96 6.29 8.84 3.72
N LYS A 97 5.89 9.93 3.06
CA LYS A 97 6.79 10.78 2.26
C LYS A 97 7.90 11.42 3.10
N LYS A 98 7.57 11.97 4.28
CA LYS A 98 8.54 12.62 5.17
C LYS A 98 9.58 11.61 5.67
N ILE A 99 9.12 10.48 6.19
CA ILE A 99 9.99 9.45 6.73
C ILE A 99 10.84 8.81 5.63
N SER A 100 10.27 8.51 4.46
CA SER A 100 11.02 7.96 3.32
C SER A 100 12.23 8.82 2.96
N LYS A 101 12.05 10.15 2.94
CA LYS A 101 13.14 11.11 2.67
C LYS A 101 14.21 11.08 3.76
N LEU A 102 13.80 11.03 5.03
CA LEU A 102 14.75 10.98 6.16
C LEU A 102 15.56 9.68 6.14
N LEU A 103 14.93 8.54 5.89
CA LEU A 103 15.62 7.25 5.82
C LEU A 103 16.53 7.12 4.59
N ALA A 104 16.17 7.75 3.47
CA ALA A 104 17.01 7.79 2.26
C ALA A 104 18.22 8.74 2.39
N SER A 105 18.12 9.75 3.27
CA SER A 105 19.20 10.71 3.55
C SER A 105 20.09 10.29 4.72
N SER A 106 19.76 9.18 5.38
CA SER A 106 20.55 8.62 6.48
C SER A 106 21.64 7.71 5.90
N PRO A 107 22.91 7.84 6.31
CA PRO A 107 24.03 7.05 5.80
C PRO A 107 23.91 5.55 6.08
#